data_AF-A0A7W7IPV3-F1
#
_entry.id   AF-A0A7W7IPV3-F1
#
_cell.length_a   1.000
_cell.length_b   1.000
_cell.length_c   1.000
_cell.angle_alpha   90.00
_cell.angle_beta   90.00
_cell.angle_gamma   90.00
#
_symmetry.space_group_name_H-M   'P 1'
#
loop_
_entity.id
_entity.type
_entity.pdbx_description
1 polymer ?
#
loop_
_entity_poly.entity_id
_entity_poly.type
_entity_poly.pdbx_seq_one_letter_code
_entity_poly.pdbx_strand_id
1 'polypeptide(L)'
;MTDERLMSSPPGRLFGGFALFGLLALWLHSAARSGEIGFNGSRGSASFHADLATQPEQFWGAIIFFSLLALAALTVGLLGLWDMVMGGRS
;
A
#
# COMPACT_ATOMS: atom_id res chain seq x y z
N MET A 1 27.05 9.17 0.25
CA MET A 1 26.14 9.96 -0.62
C MET A 1 25.61 9.03 -1.70
N THR A 2 24.93 7.94 -1.30
CA THR A 2 24.80 6.72 -2.12
C THR A 2 23.44 6.03 -2.00
N ASP A 3 22.60 6.38 -1.02
CA ASP A 3 21.33 5.67 -0.80
C ASP A 3 20.18 6.20 -1.66
N GLU A 4 20.18 7.49 -2.02
CA GLU A 4 19.11 8.08 -2.83
C GLU A 4 19.14 7.64 -4.31
N ARG A 5 20.31 7.26 -4.83
CA ARG A 5 20.45 6.77 -6.23
C ARG A 5 19.91 5.36 -6.42
N LEU A 6 19.92 4.52 -5.38
CA LEU A 6 19.35 3.18 -5.41
C LEU A 6 17.81 3.23 -5.37
N MET A 7 17.24 4.19 -4.63
CA MET A 7 15.78 4.41 -4.60
C MET A 7 15.22 5.06 -5.87
N SER A 8 16.01 5.83 -6.62
CA SER A 8 15.59 6.44 -7.89
C SER A 8 15.76 5.53 -9.13
N SER A 9 16.27 4.31 -8.94
CA SER A 9 16.48 3.36 -10.03
C SER A 9 15.13 2.80 -10.55
N PRO A 10 14.88 2.74 -11.87
CA PRO A 10 13.65 2.18 -12.46
C PRO A 10 13.20 0.82 -11.88
N PRO A 11 14.10 -0.15 -11.59
CA PRO A 11 13.71 -1.39 -10.89
C PRO A 11 13.17 -1.19 -9.47
N GLY A 12 13.66 -0.22 -8.71
CA GLY A 12 13.24 0.02 -7.33
C GLY A 12 11.76 0.43 -7.21
N ARG A 13 11.26 1.23 -8.16
CA ARG A 13 9.85 1.68 -8.20
C ARG A 13 8.90 0.54 -8.56
N LEU A 14 9.35 -0.35 -9.44
CA LEU A 14 8.69 -1.60 -9.82
C LEU A 14 8.49 -2.54 -8.63
N PHE A 15 9.61 -2.94 -8.01
CA PHE A 15 9.58 -3.88 -6.89
C PHE A 15 8.88 -3.26 -5.69
N GLY A 16 9.10 -1.97 -5.41
CA GLY A 16 8.43 -1.25 -4.33
C GLY A 16 6.91 -1.17 -4.53
N GLY A 17 6.45 -0.83 -5.74
CA GLY A 17 5.02 -0.71 -6.06
C GLY A 17 4.27 -2.04 -5.95
N PHE A 18 4.79 -3.10 -6.58
CA PHE A 18 4.15 -4.41 -6.53
C PHE A 18 4.23 -5.07 -5.15
N ALA A 19 5.35 -4.93 -4.43
CA ALA A 19 5.47 -5.46 -3.07
C ALA A 19 4.50 -4.76 -2.11
N LEU A 20 4.43 -3.42 -2.16
CA LEU A 20 3.49 -2.65 -1.34
C LEU A 20 2.03 -2.99 -1.69
N PHE A 21 1.70 -3.10 -2.98
CA PHE A 21 0.38 -3.53 -3.41
C PHE A 21 0.02 -4.91 -2.87
N GLY A 22 0.92 -5.90 -3.01
CA GLY A 22 0.67 -7.26 -2.52
C GLY A 22 0.45 -7.31 -1.01
N LEU A 23 1.27 -6.58 -0.24
CA LEU A 23 1.12 -6.47 1.21
C LEU A 23 -0.22 -5.81 1.59
N LEU A 24 -0.59 -4.71 0.93
CA LEU A 24 -1.86 -4.02 1.18
C LEU A 24 -3.06 -4.88 0.78
N ALA A 25 -2.99 -5.62 -0.32
CA ALA A 25 -4.06 -6.52 -0.76
C ALA A 25 -4.28 -7.67 0.24
N LEU A 26 -3.20 -8.28 0.72
CA LEU A 26 -3.28 -9.31 1.77
C LEU A 26 -3.83 -8.74 3.08
N TRP A 27 -3.37 -7.54 3.45
CA TRP A 27 -3.85 -6.85 4.64
C TRP A 27 -5.34 -6.52 4.54
N LEU A 28 -5.80 -5.95 3.41
CA LEU A 28 -7.21 -5.64 3.14
C LEU A 28 -8.07 -6.91 3.16
N HIS A 29 -7.60 -8.00 2.55
CA HIS A 29 -8.30 -9.27 2.57
C HIS A 29 -8.45 -9.81 4.00
N SER A 30 -7.38 -9.71 4.81
CA SER A 30 -7.43 -10.08 6.22
C SER A 30 -8.41 -9.21 7.01
N ALA A 31 -8.36 -7.89 6.83
CA ALA A 31 -9.22 -6.92 7.51
C ALA A 31 -10.72 -7.13 7.17
N ALA A 32 -11.02 -7.37 5.89
CA ALA A 32 -12.38 -7.65 5.44
C ALA A 32 -12.93 -8.95 6.04
N ARG A 33 -12.06 -9.94 6.30
CA ARG A 33 -12.44 -11.22 6.90
C ARG A 33 -12.59 -11.13 8.42
N SER A 34 -11.71 -10.38 9.10
CA SER A 34 -11.79 -10.21 10.56
C SER A 34 -12.98 -9.33 10.97
N GLY A 35 -13.41 -8.39 10.11
CA GLY A 35 -14.41 -7.39 10.47
C GLY A 35 -13.87 -6.33 11.44
N GLU A 36 -12.57 -6.36 11.72
CA GLU A 36 -11.88 -5.46 12.65
C GLU A 36 -10.58 -4.96 12.02
N ILE A 37 -10.31 -3.66 12.18
CA ILE A 37 -9.10 -2.96 11.74
C ILE A 37 -8.49 -2.28 12.96
N GLY A 38 -7.21 -2.53 13.23
CA GLY A 38 -6.50 -1.90 14.34
C GLY A 38 -5.05 -1.59 13.99
N PHE A 39 -4.61 -0.39 14.35
CA PHE A 39 -3.21 0.04 14.29
C PHE A 39 -2.79 0.57 15.65
N ASN A 40 -1.83 -0.11 16.26
CA ASN A 40 -1.19 0.38 17.47
C ASN A 40 -0.07 1.33 17.08
N GLY A 41 -0.27 2.62 17.37
CA GLY A 41 0.79 3.60 17.31
C GLY A 41 1.88 3.32 18.35
N SER A 42 3.13 3.71 18.06
CA SER A 42 4.18 3.74 19.08
C SER A 42 4.03 4.98 19.97
N ARG A 43 4.70 5.00 21.14
CA ARG A 43 4.53 5.98 22.24
C ARG A 43 4.22 7.41 21.74
N GLY A 44 3.00 7.88 21.99
CA GLY A 44 2.53 9.24 21.66
C GLY A 44 1.74 9.35 20.35
N SER A 45 1.68 8.29 19.54
CA SER A 45 0.83 8.21 18.34
C SER A 45 -0.56 7.69 18.70
N ALA A 46 -1.60 8.26 18.11
CA ALA A 46 -2.98 7.82 18.29
C ALA A 46 -3.13 6.38 17.77
N SER A 47 -3.61 5.48 18.63
CA SER A 47 -4.07 4.16 18.20
C SER A 47 -5.38 4.30 17.43
N PHE A 48 -5.49 3.66 16.28
CA PHE A 48 -6.73 3.58 15.52
C PHE A 48 -7.33 2.19 15.70
N HIS A 49 -8.62 2.11 15.98
CA HIS A 49 -9.36 0.86 16.02
C HIS A 49 -10.76 1.10 15.47
N ALA A 50 -11.13 0.33 14.45
CA ALA A 50 -12.44 0.37 13.83
C ALA A 50 -12.95 -1.05 13.64
N ASP A 51 -14.15 -1.30 14.14
CA ASP A 51 -14.85 -2.56 14.07
C ASP A 51 -16.14 -2.35 13.26
N LEU A 52 -16.45 -3.31 12.39
CA LEU A 52 -17.62 -3.27 11.51
C LEU A 52 -18.93 -3.26 12.31
N ALA A 53 -18.98 -3.88 13.48
CA ALA A 53 -20.20 -3.94 14.31
C ALA A 53 -20.46 -2.63 15.05
N THR A 54 -19.41 -2.01 15.60
CA THR A 54 -19.54 -0.82 16.47
C THR A 54 -19.33 0.49 15.73
N GLN A 55 -18.47 0.52 14.70
CA GLN A 55 -18.06 1.73 13.97
C GLN A 55 -17.95 1.46 12.46
N PRO A 56 -19.07 1.06 11.79
CA PRO A 56 -19.05 0.64 10.40
C PRO A 56 -18.54 1.72 9.44
N GLU A 57 -18.84 3.00 9.69
CA GLU A 57 -18.38 4.10 8.85
C GLU A 57 -16.85 4.26 8.89
N GLN A 58 -16.24 4.13 10.08
CA GLN A 58 -14.78 4.21 10.20
C GLN A 58 -14.11 2.97 9.61
N PHE A 59 -14.72 1.80 9.77
CA PHE A 59 -14.23 0.55 9.17
C PHE A 59 -14.24 0.66 7.63
N TRP A 60 -15.37 1.01 7.02
CA TRP A 60 -15.47 1.17 5.57
C TRP A 60 -14.62 2.33 5.05
N GLY A 61 -14.54 3.43 5.80
CA GLY A 61 -13.65 4.55 5.49
C GLY A 61 -12.18 4.11 5.44
N ALA A 62 -11.74 3.31 6.41
CA ALA A 62 -10.38 2.74 6.41
C ALA A 62 -10.18 1.78 5.23
N ILE A 63 -11.13 0.88 4.95
CA ILE A 63 -11.06 -0.03 3.78
C ILE A 63 -10.92 0.76 2.47
N ILE A 64 -11.72 1.81 2.27
CA ILE A 64 -11.66 2.65 1.08
C ILE A 64 -10.30 3.34 0.98
N PHE A 65 -9.82 3.94 2.07
CA PHE A 65 -8.53 4.62 2.12
C PHE A 65 -7.37 3.68 1.74
N PHE A 66 -7.29 2.50 2.37
CA PHE A 66 -6.23 1.53 2.08
C PHE A 66 -6.38 0.91 0.69
N SER A 67 -7.60 0.78 0.16
CA SER A 67 -7.82 0.34 -1.23
C SER A 67 -7.26 1.35 -2.23
N LEU A 68 -7.51 2.64 -2.02
CA LEU A 68 -6.93 3.71 -2.86
C LEU A 68 -5.40 3.70 -2.79
N LEU A 69 -4.83 3.50 -1.59
CA LEU A 69 -3.39 3.37 -1.43
C LEU A 69 -2.83 2.15 -2.17
N ALA A 70 -3.53 1.01 -2.13
CA ALA A 70 -3.16 -0.18 -2.88
C ALA A 70 -3.19 0.08 -4.39
N LEU A 71 -4.26 0.70 -4.91
CA LEU A 71 -4.33 1.09 -6.32
C LEU A 71 -3.16 1.99 -6.72
N ALA A 72 -2.83 3.00 -5.90
CA ALA A 72 -1.71 3.90 -6.18
C ALA A 72 -0.37 3.13 -6.23
N ALA A 73 -0.14 2.20 -5.30
CA ALA A 73 1.04 1.34 -5.30
C ALA A 73 1.13 0.47 -6.58
N LEU A 74 -0.02 -0.11 -6.99
CA LEU A 74 -0.11 -0.87 -8.24
C LEU A 74 0.19 0.01 -9.47
N THR A 75 -0.35 1.23 -9.52
CA THR A 75 -0.07 2.18 -10.60
C THR A 75 1.43 2.49 -10.69
N VAL A 76 2.10 2.72 -9.57
CA VAL A 76 3.57 2.94 -9.55
C VAL A 76 4.31 1.72 -10.08
N GLY A 77 3.91 0.51 -9.68
CA GLY A 77 4.48 -0.74 -10.20
C GLY A 77 4.29 -0.88 -11.71
N LEU A 78 3.08 -0.64 -12.22
CA LEU A 78 2.76 -0.69 -13.65
C LEU A 78 3.53 0.36 -14.46
N LEU A 79 3.67 1.58 -13.95
CA LEU A 79 4.47 2.62 -14.60
C LEU A 79 5.94 2.22 -14.70
N GLY A 80 6.52 1.68 -13.63
CA GLY A 80 7.89 1.19 -13.70
C GLY A 80 8.05 0.01 -14.68
N LEU A 81 7.05 -0.88 -14.80
CA LEU A 81 7.05 -1.96 -15.78
C LEU A 81 7.05 -1.41 -17.20
N TRP A 82 6.19 -0.42 -17.45
CA TRP A 82 6.10 0.28 -18.72
C TRP A 82 7.43 0.93 -19.11
N ASP A 83 8.08 1.62 -18.17
CA ASP A 83 9.39 2.25 -18.39
C ASP A 83 10.46 1.22 -18.77
N MET A 84 10.46 0.02 -18.18
CA MET A 84 11.37 -1.06 -18.58
C MET A 84 11.08 -1.58 -19.99
N VAL A 85 9.81 -1.79 -20.33
CA VAL A 85 9.40 -2.29 -21.65
C VAL A 85 9.74 -1.29 -22.75
N MET A 86 9.57 0.00 -22.50
CA MET A 86 9.89 1.05 -23.48
C MET A 86 11.37 1.41 -23.50
N GLY A 87 12.05 1.41 -22.35
CA GLY A 87 13.49 1.67 -22.25
C GLY A 87 14.37 0.56 -22.84
N GLY A 88 13.86 -0.68 -22.95
CA GLY A 88 14.56 -1.78 -23.64
C GLY A 88 14.48 -1.74 -25.16
N ARG A 89 13.80 -0.74 -25.76
CA ARG A 89 13.61 -0.59 -27.20
C ARG A 89 14.55 0.44 -27.85
N SER A 90 15.48 1.03 -27.10
CA SER A 90 16.49 1.99 -27.56
C SER A 90 17.89 1.40 -27.63
#